data_AF-A0A838U715-F1
#
_entry.id   AF-A0A838U715-F1
#
_cell.length_a   1.000
_cell.length_b   1.000
_cell.length_c   1.000
_cell.angle_alpha   90.00
_cell.angle_beta   90.00
_cell.angle_gamma   90.00
#
_symmetry.space_group_name_H-M   'P 1'
#
loop_
_entity.id
_entity.type
_entity.pdbx_description
1 polymer ?
#
loop_
_entity_poly.entity_id
_entity_poly.type
_entity_poly.pdbx_seq_one_letter_code
_entity_poly.pdbx_strand_id
1 'polypeptide(L)'
;MFVKKSLSLLLLCAFSTSALAQQSAQTTLEAKFDSFLSPANQREWMRRLSARPHHLGSAYGKQNAEWMASMFRSWGYETEIVSYDVLFPTPKTRLVQMIAPRPYTLKLSEPAIASDSSTSQRREQLPTYNAYS
;
A
#
# COMPACT_ATOMS: atom_id res chain seq x y z
N MET A 1 -2.53 -38.93 -46.79
CA MET A 1 -3.09 -38.81 -45.42
C MET A 1 -2.06 -39.02 -44.31
N PHE A 2 -0.95 -39.74 -44.54
CA PHE A 2 0.10 -40.00 -43.54
C PHE A 2 1.01 -38.80 -43.20
N VAL A 3 1.36 -37.96 -44.18
CA VAL A 3 2.28 -36.81 -43.96
C VAL A 3 1.69 -35.71 -43.07
N LYS A 4 0.37 -35.44 -43.17
CA LYS A 4 -0.31 -34.43 -42.33
C LYS A 4 -0.39 -34.85 -40.85
N LYS A 5 -0.56 -36.14 -40.55
CA LYS A 5 -0.55 -36.65 -39.16
C LYS A 5 0.83 -36.59 -38.52
N SER A 6 1.89 -36.85 -39.28
CA SER A 6 3.28 -36.79 -38.79
C SER A 6 3.72 -35.35 -38.50
N LEU A 7 3.33 -34.38 -39.34
CA LEU A 7 3.65 -32.97 -39.13
C LEU A 7 2.88 -32.36 -37.93
N SER A 8 1.62 -32.74 -37.72
CA SER A 8 0.85 -32.31 -36.53
C SER A 8 1.40 -32.87 -35.22
N LEU A 9 1.90 -34.11 -35.21
CA LEU A 9 2.48 -34.72 -34.00
C LEU A 9 3.83 -34.08 -33.62
N LEU A 10 4.67 -33.77 -34.62
CA LEU A 10 5.94 -33.05 -34.42
C LEU A 10 5.72 -31.62 -33.93
N LEU A 11 4.73 -30.91 -34.47
CA LEU A 11 4.36 -29.57 -33.99
C LEU A 11 3.88 -29.63 -32.53
N LEU A 12 2.99 -30.57 -32.19
CA LEU A 12 2.43 -30.68 -30.83
C LEU A 12 3.52 -31.04 -29.80
N CYS A 13 4.46 -31.92 -30.14
CA CYS A 13 5.61 -32.23 -29.30
C CYS A 13 6.54 -31.03 -29.10
N ALA A 14 6.82 -30.24 -30.16
CA ALA A 14 7.64 -29.04 -30.07
C ALA A 14 7.00 -27.93 -29.22
N PHE A 15 5.68 -27.76 -29.31
CA PHE A 15 4.94 -26.84 -28.43
C PHE A 15 5.02 -27.28 -26.96
N SER A 16 4.80 -28.55 -26.66
CA SER A 16 4.85 -29.07 -25.29
C SER A 16 6.24 -28.97 -24.65
N THR A 17 7.32 -29.21 -25.41
CA THR A 17 8.69 -29.06 -24.89
C THR A 17 9.07 -27.61 -24.65
N SER A 18 8.66 -26.68 -25.53
CA SER A 18 8.87 -25.25 -25.33
C SER A 18 8.10 -24.71 -24.10
N ALA A 19 6.87 -25.18 -23.89
CA ALA A 19 6.07 -24.81 -22.72
C ALA A 19 6.69 -25.31 -21.41
N LEU A 20 7.20 -26.55 -21.38
CA LEU A 20 7.89 -27.10 -20.22
C LEU A 20 9.21 -26.39 -19.91
N ALA A 21 9.96 -25.98 -20.94
CA ALA A 21 11.17 -25.19 -20.78
C ALA A 21 10.88 -23.77 -20.27
N GLN A 22 9.79 -23.15 -20.73
CA GLN A 22 9.35 -21.86 -20.22
C GLN A 22 8.90 -21.96 -18.75
N GLN A 23 8.17 -23.02 -18.40
CA GLN A 23 7.75 -23.27 -17.02
C GLN A 23 8.96 -23.45 -16.08
N SER A 24 9.97 -24.22 -16.48
CA SER A 24 11.15 -24.42 -15.64
C SER A 24 12.00 -23.15 -15.49
N ALA A 25 12.12 -22.36 -16.57
CA ALA A 25 12.75 -21.04 -16.51
C ALA A 25 12.00 -20.08 -15.58
N GLN A 26 10.66 -20.09 -15.64
CA GLN A 26 9.80 -19.29 -14.77
C GLN A 26 9.96 -19.71 -13.30
N THR A 27 9.85 -20.99 -12.97
CA THR A 27 10.02 -21.47 -11.58
C THR A 27 11.42 -21.15 -11.03
N THR A 28 12.46 -21.20 -11.87
CA THR A 28 13.81 -20.79 -11.47
C THR A 28 13.89 -19.29 -11.17
N LEU A 29 13.23 -18.47 -11.98
CA LEU A 29 13.18 -17.02 -11.78
C LEU A 29 12.39 -16.66 -10.52
N GLU A 30 11.25 -17.33 -10.29
CA GLU A 30 10.42 -17.18 -9.09
C GLU A 30 11.23 -17.53 -7.83
N ALA A 31 11.89 -18.69 -7.80
CA ALA A 31 12.72 -19.09 -6.66
C ALA A 31 13.86 -18.10 -6.38
N LYS A 32 14.47 -17.54 -7.44
CA LYS A 32 15.48 -16.48 -7.30
C LYS A 32 14.86 -15.19 -6.75
N PHE A 33 13.70 -14.79 -7.24
CA PHE A 33 13.01 -13.60 -6.75
C PHE A 33 12.64 -13.74 -5.27
N ASP A 34 12.05 -14.87 -4.89
CA ASP A 34 11.68 -15.18 -3.50
C ASP A 34 12.90 -15.14 -2.57
N SER A 35 14.08 -15.54 -3.04
CA SER A 35 15.32 -15.48 -2.25
C SER A 35 15.73 -14.06 -1.85
N PHE A 36 15.25 -13.02 -2.56
CA PHE A 36 15.49 -11.62 -2.22
C PHE A 36 14.48 -11.05 -1.21
N LEU A 37 13.36 -11.74 -0.96
CA LEU A 37 12.32 -11.26 -0.06
C LEU A 37 12.71 -11.52 1.40
N SER A 38 12.74 -10.45 2.19
CA SER A 38 13.09 -10.52 3.61
C SER A 38 11.90 -10.11 4.49
N PRO A 39 11.39 -10.99 5.37
CA PRO A 39 10.38 -10.63 6.36
C PRO A 39 10.84 -9.51 7.30
N ALA A 40 12.15 -9.38 7.54
CA ALA A 40 12.70 -8.31 8.37
C ALA A 40 12.53 -6.94 7.71
N ASN A 41 12.73 -6.87 6.39
CA ASN A 41 12.49 -5.64 5.63
C ASN A 41 11.03 -5.21 5.75
N GLN A 42 10.09 -6.15 5.55
CA GLN A 42 8.65 -5.85 5.63
C GLN A 42 8.24 -5.32 7.01
N ARG A 43 8.78 -5.91 8.09
CA ARG A 43 8.53 -5.42 9.46
C ARG A 43 9.06 -4.00 9.67
N GLU A 44 10.28 -3.72 9.22
CA GLU A 44 10.88 -2.40 9.41
C GLU A 44 10.18 -1.33 8.56
N TRP A 45 9.82 -1.66 7.32
CA TRP A 45 9.06 -0.77 6.44
C TRP A 45 7.70 -0.46 7.02
N MET A 46 6.97 -1.48 7.51
CA MET A 46 5.69 -1.27 8.18
C MET A 46 5.84 -0.35 9.39
N ARG A 47 6.79 -0.65 10.28
CA ARG A 47 7.07 0.15 11.48
C ARG A 47 7.33 1.62 11.14
N ARG A 48 8.09 1.88 10.07
CA ARG A 48 8.33 3.24 9.59
C ARG A 48 7.06 3.87 9.03
N LEU A 49 6.45 3.23 8.03
CA LEU A 49 5.35 3.82 7.27
C LEU A 49 4.11 4.10 8.14
N SER A 50 3.91 3.34 9.21
CA SER A 50 2.81 3.51 10.16
C SER A 50 3.17 4.24 11.46
N ALA A 51 4.40 4.74 11.61
CA ALA A 51 4.85 5.30 12.89
C ALA A 51 4.04 6.52 13.35
N ARG A 52 3.45 7.27 12.40
CA ARG A 52 2.70 8.51 12.65
C ARG A 52 1.55 8.69 11.66
N PRO A 53 0.53 9.51 11.99
CA PRO A 53 -0.54 9.86 11.07
C PRO A 53 -0.02 10.38 9.72
N HIS A 54 -0.46 9.77 8.62
CA HIS A 54 0.01 10.06 7.27
C HIS A 54 -1.13 10.35 6.28
N HIS A 55 -2.12 11.14 6.70
CA HIS A 55 -3.24 11.54 5.85
C HIS A 55 -2.79 12.40 4.66
N LEU A 56 -3.69 12.62 3.70
CA LEU A 56 -3.43 13.46 2.52
C LEU A 56 -2.98 14.88 2.97
N GLY A 57 -1.88 15.36 2.39
CA GLY A 57 -1.27 16.65 2.72
C GLY A 57 -0.48 16.70 4.04
N SER A 58 -0.36 15.60 4.79
CA SER A 58 0.40 15.57 6.05
C SER A 58 1.93 15.64 5.82
N ALA A 59 2.63 16.21 6.80
CA ALA A 59 4.09 16.25 6.79
C ALA A 59 4.73 14.85 6.79
N TYR A 60 4.17 13.91 7.55
CA TYR A 60 4.69 12.54 7.59
C TYR A 60 4.36 11.75 6.32
N GLY A 61 3.21 12.00 5.70
CA GLY A 61 2.89 11.47 4.38
C GLY A 61 3.93 11.85 3.32
N LYS A 62 4.37 13.12 3.32
CA LYS A 62 5.47 13.58 2.43
C LYS A 62 6.79 12.85 2.73
N GLN A 63 7.18 12.73 3.99
CA GLN A 63 8.40 12.01 4.39
C GLN A 63 8.37 10.53 3.95
N ASN A 64 7.20 9.89 4.03
CA ASN A 64 7.02 8.53 3.54
C ASN A 64 7.16 8.45 2.01
N ALA A 65 6.56 9.37 1.26
CA ALA A 65 6.69 9.45 -0.19
C ALA A 65 8.17 9.62 -0.63
N GLU A 66 8.89 10.54 0.01
CA GLU A 66 10.31 10.80 -0.27
C GLU A 66 11.19 9.60 0.06
N TRP A 67 10.91 8.93 1.19
CA TRP A 67 11.62 7.72 1.57
C TRP A 67 11.37 6.57 0.59
N MET A 68 10.12 6.31 0.20
CA MET A 68 9.80 5.29 -0.80
C MET A 68 10.48 5.59 -2.14
N ALA A 69 10.46 6.85 -2.58
CA ALA A 69 11.16 7.24 -3.80
C ALA A 69 12.67 6.99 -3.71
N SER A 70 13.29 7.24 -2.55
CA SER A 70 14.70 6.91 -2.31
C SER A 70 14.97 5.40 -2.37
N MET A 71 14.05 4.57 -1.87
CA MET A 71 14.18 3.10 -1.94
C MET A 71 14.09 2.61 -3.39
N PHE A 72 13.13 3.10 -4.17
CA PHE A 72 13.03 2.72 -5.58
C PHE A 72 14.27 3.14 -6.38
N ARG A 73 14.80 4.34 -6.17
CA ARG A 73 16.05 4.78 -6.80
C ARG A 73 17.24 3.89 -6.43
N SER A 74 17.35 3.47 -5.15
CA SER A 74 18.45 2.61 -4.72
C SER A 74 18.39 1.20 -5.32
N TRP A 75 17.20 0.75 -5.73
CA TRP A 75 17.01 -0.49 -6.48
C TRP A 75 17.21 -0.35 -8.00
N GLY A 76 17.50 0.86 -8.48
CA GLY A 76 17.77 1.14 -9.89
C GLY A 76 16.54 1.51 -10.73
N TYR A 77 15.41 1.84 -10.11
CA TYR A 77 14.23 2.32 -10.83
C TYR A 77 14.33 3.82 -11.17
N GLU A 78 13.91 4.19 -12.38
CA GLU A 78 13.57 5.58 -12.69
C GLU A 78 12.35 5.99 -11.85
N THR A 79 12.51 7.03 -11.03
CA THR A 79 11.54 7.36 -9.98
C THR A 79 11.31 8.85 -9.85
N GLU A 80 10.04 9.25 -9.99
CA GLU A 80 9.54 10.60 -9.83
C GLU A 80 8.44 10.65 -8.75
N ILE A 81 8.32 11.79 -8.04
CA ILE A 81 7.16 12.08 -7.21
C ILE A 81 6.29 13.08 -7.96
N VAL A 82 5.16 12.62 -8.47
CA VAL A 82 4.18 13.48 -9.16
C VAL A 82 3.24 14.11 -8.13
N SER A 83 3.07 15.42 -8.21
CA SER A 83 2.23 16.20 -7.29
C SER A 83 0.99 16.72 -7.99
N TYR A 84 -0.12 16.72 -7.27
CA TYR A 84 -1.40 17.26 -7.74
C TYR A 84 -2.02 18.12 -6.65
N ASP A 85 -2.59 19.24 -7.06
CA ASP A 85 -3.39 20.09 -6.19
C ASP A 85 -4.84 19.63 -6.23
N VAL A 86 -5.31 19.07 -5.11
CA VAL A 86 -6.65 18.50 -4.98
C VAL A 86 -7.41 19.16 -3.84
N LEU A 87 -8.73 19.28 -4.01
CA LEU A 87 -9.59 19.73 -2.93
C LEU A 87 -9.68 18.65 -1.86
N PHE A 88 -9.21 18.93 -0.65
CA PHE A 88 -9.29 18.02 0.48
C PHE A 88 -9.91 18.73 1.70
N PRO A 89 -11.12 18.33 2.13
CA PRO A 89 -11.82 19.03 3.20
C PRO A 89 -11.22 18.66 4.56
N THR A 90 -10.70 19.65 5.29
CA THR A 90 -10.29 19.49 6.70
C THR A 90 -11.23 20.29 7.60
N PRO A 91 -11.90 19.64 8.56
CA PRO A 91 -12.92 20.32 9.37
C PRO A 91 -12.26 21.30 10.34
N LYS A 92 -12.78 22.54 10.39
CA LYS A 92 -12.37 23.55 11.38
C LYS A 92 -13.09 23.38 12.71
N THR A 93 -14.34 22.95 12.66
CA THR A 93 -15.20 22.79 13.83
C THR A 93 -16.05 21.54 13.65
N ARG A 94 -16.29 20.82 14.75
CA ARG A 94 -17.18 19.66 14.77
C ARG A 94 -18.01 19.72 16.03
N LEU A 95 -19.32 19.57 15.85
CA LEU A 95 -20.27 19.62 16.94
C LEU A 95 -21.44 18.72 16.63
N VAL A 96 -21.73 17.79 17.55
CA VAL A 96 -22.98 17.04 17.54
C VAL A 96 -23.58 17.17 18.91
N GLN A 97 -24.76 17.77 18.96
CA GLN A 97 -25.48 18.05 20.19
C GLN A 97 -26.92 17.55 20.08
N MET A 98 -27.34 16.79 21.08
CA MET A 98 -28.75 16.59 21.37
C MET A 98 -29.21 17.77 22.22
N ILE A 99 -30.20 18.53 21.76
CA ILE A 99 -30.71 19.70 22.48
C ILE A 99 -31.88 19.31 23.40
N ALA A 100 -32.68 18.32 22.98
CA ALA A 100 -33.84 17.80 23.71
C ALA A 100 -33.97 16.27 23.49
N PRO A 101 -34.61 15.53 24.41
CA PRO A 101 -35.23 15.99 25.67
C PRO A 101 -34.23 16.30 26.78
N ARG A 102 -32.95 15.92 26.63
CA ARG A 102 -31.86 16.26 27.56
C ARG A 102 -30.65 16.77 26.79
N PRO A 103 -30.05 17.92 27.15
CA PRO A 103 -28.84 18.39 26.51
C PRO A 103 -27.70 17.38 26.66
N TYR A 104 -27.10 16.98 25.53
CA TYR A 104 -25.91 16.13 25.52
C TYR A 104 -25.01 16.48 24.35
N THR A 105 -23.73 16.76 24.62
CA THR A 105 -22.72 16.99 23.59
C THR A 105 -21.87 15.75 23.43
N LEU A 106 -21.79 15.22 22.21
CA LEU A 106 -21.01 14.02 21.92
C LEU A 106 -19.51 14.31 22.00
N LYS A 107 -18.76 13.37 22.58
CA LYS A 107 -17.29 13.36 22.49
C LYS A 107 -16.89 12.79 21.13
N LEU A 108 -16.48 13.66 20.21
CA LEU A 108 -16.08 13.29 18.85
C LEU A 108 -14.59 12.96 18.77
N SER A 109 -14.05 12.23 19.74
CA SER A 109 -12.62 11.90 19.81
C SER A 109 -12.42 10.50 20.33
N GLU A 110 -11.51 9.76 19.70
CA GLU A 110 -11.13 8.43 20.14
C GLU A 110 -10.26 8.50 21.42
N PRO A 111 -10.48 7.60 22.39
CA PRO A 111 -9.63 7.50 23.57
C PRO A 111 -8.25 6.96 23.18
N ALA A 112 -7.22 7.32 23.95
CA ALA A 112 -5.92 6.69 23.81
C ALA A 112 -5.96 5.29 24.42
N ILE A 113 -5.27 4.35 23.79
CA ILE A 113 -5.12 2.96 24.21
C ILE A 113 -3.67 2.75 24.63
N ALA A 114 -3.44 2.29 25.86
CA ALA A 114 -2.08 2.16 26.41
C ALA A 114 -1.17 1.21 25.62
N SER A 115 -1.74 0.16 25.03
CA SER A 115 -1.02 -0.81 24.19
C SER A 115 -0.70 -0.29 22.79
N ASP A 116 -1.27 0.85 22.38
CA ASP A 116 -1.07 1.43 21.06
C ASP A 116 -0.72 2.92 21.17
N SER A 117 0.59 3.18 21.12
CA SER A 117 1.13 4.54 21.16
C SER A 117 0.60 5.45 20.05
N SER A 118 0.16 4.92 18.90
CA SER A 118 -0.35 5.72 17.78
C SER A 118 -1.64 6.47 18.13
N THR A 119 -2.48 5.88 18.98
CA THR A 119 -3.75 6.49 19.45
C THR A 119 -3.54 7.75 20.30
N SER A 120 -2.31 7.98 20.78
CA SER A 120 -1.96 9.18 21.56
C SER A 120 -1.47 10.35 20.69
N GLN A 121 -1.23 10.14 19.39
CA GLN A 121 -0.65 11.12 18.46
C GLN A 121 -1.65 12.17 17.94
N ARG A 122 -2.42 12.77 18.86
CA ARG A 122 -3.60 13.60 18.55
C ARG A 122 -3.31 14.93 17.85
N ARG A 123 -2.07 15.44 17.92
CA ARG A 123 -1.71 16.72 17.29
C ARG A 123 -1.62 16.63 15.77
N GLU A 124 -1.32 15.45 15.24
CA GLU A 124 -1.16 15.20 13.82
C GLU A 124 -2.34 14.45 13.22
N GLN A 125 -3.07 13.72 14.04
CA GLN A 125 -4.24 12.97 13.63
C GLN A 125 -5.35 13.92 13.19
N LEU A 126 -5.98 13.62 12.03
CA LEU A 126 -7.21 14.31 11.67
C LEU A 126 -8.29 13.99 12.70
N PRO A 127 -9.13 14.98 13.06
CA PRO A 127 -10.33 14.68 13.81
C PRO A 127 -11.21 13.63 13.10
N THR A 128 -12.14 12.99 13.80
CA THR A 128 -13.14 12.12 13.17
C THR A 128 -14.18 12.96 12.41
N TYR A 129 -14.39 12.69 11.12
CA TYR A 129 -15.36 13.42 10.29
C TYR A 129 -15.69 12.62 9.03
N ASN A 130 -16.76 13.01 8.35
CA ASN A 130 -17.08 12.52 7.03
C ASN A 130 -16.49 13.50 6.01
N ALA A 131 -15.59 13.03 5.15
CA ALA A 131 -15.05 13.86 4.09
C ALA A 131 -16.16 14.18 3.06
N TYR A 132 -16.22 15.45 2.62
CA TYR A 132 -17.15 15.95 1.59
C TYR A 132 -18.66 15.96 1.94
N SER A 133 -19.02 15.81 3.22
CA SER A 133 -20.42 15.99 3.68
C SER A 133 -20.83 17.45 3.78
#